data_AF-A0A0F6W3N9-F1
#
_entry.id   AF-A0A0F6W3N9-F1
#
_cell.length_a   1.000
_cell.length_b   1.000
_cell.length_c   1.000
_cell.angle_alpha   90.00
_cell.angle_beta   90.00
_cell.angle_gamma   90.00
#
_symmetry.space_group_name_H-M   'P 1'
#
loop_
_entity.id
_entity.type
_entity.pdbx_description
1 polymer ?
#
loop_
_entity_poly.entity_id
_entity_poly.type
_entity_poly.pdbx_seq_one_letter_code
_entity_poly.pdbx_strand_id
1 'polypeptide(L)'
;MKELARFLLQNAQIDFSGEITIEQVRQFLREDDSREARALLAKLIEDKGVDDMLVTLADCLKEYIPEGVSEDVIRQQLSMYSES
;
A
#
# COMPACT_ATOMS: atom_id res chain seq x y z
N MET A 1 -24.67 9.72 4.05
CA MET A 1 -23.83 9.06 3.03
C MET A 1 -22.59 9.86 2.64
N LYS A 2 -22.70 11.13 2.21
CA LYS A 2 -21.54 11.93 1.80
C LYS A 2 -20.47 12.08 2.91
N GLU A 3 -20.88 12.49 4.11
CA GLU A 3 -19.97 12.68 5.24
C GLU A 3 -19.32 11.37 5.69
N LEU A 4 -20.08 10.27 5.69
CA LEU A 4 -19.56 8.93 5.97
C LEU A 4 -18.51 8.50 4.93
N ALA A 5 -18.79 8.69 3.63
CA ALA A 5 -17.85 8.34 2.57
C ALA A 5 -16.53 9.11 2.70
N ARG A 6 -16.61 10.42 2.99
CA ARG A 6 -15.43 11.25 3.28
C ARG A 6 -14.66 10.76 4.50
N PHE A 7 -15.36 10.48 5.59
CA PHE A 7 -14.74 9.97 6.81
C PHE A 7 -14.00 8.67 6.54
N LEU A 8 -14.62 7.73 5.83
CA LEU A 8 -13.99 6.46 5.46
C LEU A 8 -12.76 6.67 4.56
N LEU A 9 -12.83 7.57 3.58
CA LEU A 9 -11.69 7.90 2.72
C LEU A 9 -10.51 8.48 3.52
N GLN A 10 -10.78 9.40 4.45
CA GLN A 10 -9.74 10.04 5.27
C GLN A 10 -9.05 9.05 6.22
N ASN A 11 -9.80 8.03 6.65
CA ASN A 11 -9.31 6.98 7.54
C ASN A 11 -8.84 5.73 6.78
N ALA A 12 -8.86 5.75 5.44
CA ALA A 12 -8.31 4.65 4.65
C ALA A 12 -6.79 4.58 4.81
N GLN A 13 -6.29 3.35 4.88
CA GLN A 13 -4.87 3.03 4.92
C GLN A 13 -4.59 1.96 3.87
N ILE A 14 -3.38 1.97 3.34
CA ILE A 14 -2.87 0.88 2.52
C ILE A 14 -2.20 -0.10 3.47
N ASP A 15 -2.54 -1.37 3.32
CA ASP A 15 -1.87 -2.46 4.00
C ASP A 15 -1.43 -3.48 2.97
N PHE A 16 -0.20 -3.95 3.08
CA PHE A 16 0.34 -4.95 2.18
C PHE A 16 -0.05 -6.33 2.70
N SER A 17 -0.84 -7.07 1.92
CA SER A 17 -1.44 -8.32 2.37
C SER A 17 -0.42 -9.44 2.56
N GLY A 18 -0.61 -10.22 3.62
CA GLY A 18 0.19 -11.41 3.92
C GLY A 18 1.50 -11.08 4.61
N GLU A 19 2.28 -12.12 4.91
CA GLU A 19 3.62 -11.98 5.47
C GLU A 19 4.61 -11.76 4.33
N ILE A 20 4.94 -10.50 4.05
CA ILE A 20 6.03 -10.14 3.13
C ILE A 20 7.34 -10.31 3.88
N THR A 21 8.18 -11.25 3.43
CA THR A 21 9.48 -11.48 4.05
C THR A 21 10.62 -10.89 3.25
N ILE A 22 11.75 -10.64 3.91
CA ILE A 22 12.96 -10.19 3.24
C ILE A 22 13.45 -11.22 2.22
N GLU A 23 13.28 -12.52 2.46
CA GLU A 23 13.64 -13.57 1.50
C GLU A 23 12.86 -13.46 0.20
N GLN A 24 11.55 -13.21 0.27
CA GLN A 24 10.70 -13.02 -0.91
C GLN A 24 11.13 -11.78 -1.69
N VAL A 25 11.30 -10.64 -1.02
CA VAL A 25 11.72 -9.39 -1.67
C VAL A 25 13.11 -9.56 -2.32
N ARG A 26 14.04 -10.23 -1.65
CA ARG A 26 15.36 -10.56 -2.22
C ARG A 26 15.27 -11.41 -3.46
N GLN A 27 14.33 -12.35 -3.53
CA GLN A 27 14.14 -13.18 -4.73
C GLN A 27 13.71 -12.32 -5.92
N PHE A 28 12.74 -11.43 -5.74
CA PHE A 28 12.31 -10.51 -6.80
C PHE A 28 13.45 -9.57 -7.25
N LEU A 29 14.22 -9.02 -6.32
CA LEU A 29 15.31 -8.09 -6.65
C LEU A 29 16.53 -8.75 -7.29
N ARG A 30 16.72 -10.07 -7.14
CA ARG A 30 17.85 -10.79 -7.74
C ARG A 30 17.71 -10.99 -9.25
N GLU A 31 16.49 -10.98 -9.76
CA GLU A 31 16.22 -11.10 -11.20
C GLU A 31 16.37 -9.75 -11.93
N ASP A 32 16.58 -8.65 -11.19
CA ASP A 32 16.74 -7.30 -11.71
C ASP A 32 18.16 -6.74 -11.46
N ASP A 33 18.94 -6.64 -12.55
CA ASP A 33 20.31 -6.09 -12.55
C ASP A 33 20.36 -4.54 -12.56
N SER A 34 19.23 -3.87 -12.39
CA SER A 34 19.14 -2.41 -12.32
C SER A 34 19.92 -1.84 -11.14
N ARG A 35 20.29 -0.57 -11.24
CA ARG A 35 20.99 0.12 -10.14
C ARG A 35 20.03 0.32 -8.96
N GLU A 36 18.77 0.55 -9.25
CA GLU A 36 17.67 0.77 -8.34
C GLU A 36 17.41 -0.48 -7.49
N ALA A 37 17.31 -1.66 -8.10
CA ALA A 37 17.14 -2.93 -7.39
C ALA A 37 18.30 -3.23 -6.45
N ARG A 38 19.55 -3.03 -6.90
CA ARG A 38 20.74 -3.19 -6.05
C ARG A 38 20.76 -2.21 -4.86
N ALA A 39 20.36 -0.97 -5.09
CA ALA A 39 20.31 0.05 -4.03
C ALA A 39 19.24 -0.29 -2.97
N LEU A 40 18.05 -0.70 -3.41
CA LEU A 40 16.97 -1.13 -2.51
C LEU A 40 17.40 -2.35 -1.70
N LEU A 41 17.99 -3.36 -2.35
CA LEU A 41 18.49 -4.55 -1.67
C LEU A 41 19.53 -4.21 -0.59
N ALA A 42 20.48 -3.32 -0.89
CA ALA A 42 21.47 -2.87 0.07
C ALA A 42 20.83 -2.19 1.28
N LYS A 43 19.81 -1.35 1.04
CA LYS A 43 19.07 -0.65 2.12
C LYS A 43 18.31 -1.62 3.01
N LEU A 44 17.61 -2.60 2.45
CA LEU A 44 16.88 -3.63 3.21
C LEU A 44 17.79 -4.48 4.10
N ILE A 45 19.04 -4.73 3.65
CA ILE A 45 20.05 -5.42 4.46
C ILE A 45 20.50 -4.55 5.63
N GLU A 46 20.71 -3.25 5.40
CA GLU A 46 21.05 -2.27 6.44
C GLU A 46 19.93 -2.16 7.50
N ASP A 47 18.68 -2.10 7.06
CA ASP A 47 17.49 -1.99 7.90
C ASP A 47 17.09 -3.33 8.55
N LYS A 48 17.78 -4.42 8.20
CA LYS A 48 17.58 -5.79 8.72
C LYS A 48 16.15 -6.30 8.56
N GLY A 49 15.45 -5.88 7.51
CA GLY A 49 14.06 -6.25 7.32
C GLY A 49 13.39 -5.45 6.22
N VAL A 50 12.09 -5.70 6.07
CA VAL A 50 11.22 -5.01 5.11
C VAL A 50 10.21 -4.09 5.78
N ASP A 51 10.08 -4.17 7.11
CA ASP A 51 9.02 -3.51 7.87
C ASP A 51 9.00 -1.99 7.65
N ASP A 52 10.14 -1.32 7.82
CA ASP A 52 10.27 0.12 7.61
C ASP A 52 9.95 0.52 6.16
N MET A 53 10.37 -0.29 5.18
CA MET A 53 10.03 -0.07 3.77
C MET A 53 8.52 -0.17 3.54
N LEU A 54 7.87 -1.20 4.07
CA LEU A 54 6.43 -1.42 3.90
C LEU A 54 5.62 -0.29 4.53
N VAL A 55 5.96 0.12 5.76
CA VAL A 55 5.30 1.24 6.45
C VAL A 55 5.48 2.53 5.65
N THR A 56 6.71 2.82 5.23
CA THR A 56 7.01 4.04 4.46
C THR A 56 6.23 4.07 3.16
N LEU A 57 6.18 2.95 2.43
CA LEU A 57 5.42 2.86 1.18
C LEU A 57 3.92 3.00 1.42
N ALA A 58 3.37 2.38 2.45
CA ALA A 58 1.96 2.51 2.80
C ALA A 58 1.57 3.97 3.08
N ASP A 59 2.40 4.68 3.85
CA ASP A 59 2.18 6.09 4.19
C ASP A 59 2.27 7.00 2.96
N CYS A 60 3.29 6.82 2.12
CA CYS A 60 3.43 7.61 0.89
C CYS A 60 2.32 7.33 -0.12
N LEU A 61 1.95 6.05 -0.29
CA LEU A 61 0.93 5.66 -1.27
C LEU A 61 -0.49 6.05 -0.83
N LYS A 62 -0.74 6.24 0.47
CA LYS A 62 -2.04 6.67 1.00
C LYS A 62 -2.55 7.95 0.32
N GLU A 63 -1.67 8.89 0.01
CA GLU A 63 -2.03 10.16 -0.62
C GLU A 63 -2.65 9.99 -2.02
N TYR A 64 -2.37 8.86 -2.67
CA TYR A 64 -2.84 8.52 -4.00
C TYR A 64 -4.15 7.70 -4.00
N ILE A 65 -4.63 7.25 -2.82
CA ILE A 65 -5.92 6.54 -2.69
C ILE A 65 -7.06 7.31 -3.37
N PRO A 66 -7.23 8.64 -3.18
CA PRO A 66 -8.35 9.38 -3.75
C PRO A 66 -8.39 9.44 -5.28
N GLU A 67 -7.29 9.13 -5.97
CA GLU A 67 -7.24 9.09 -7.44
C GLU A 67 -8.08 7.94 -8.01
N GLY A 68 -8.13 6.81 -7.30
CA GLY A 68 -8.92 5.62 -7.69
C GLY A 68 -10.14 5.36 -6.79
N VAL A 69 -10.04 5.67 -5.50
CA VAL A 69 -11.10 5.45 -4.50
C VAL A 69 -11.62 6.81 -4.03
N SER A 70 -12.53 7.39 -4.82
CA SER A 70 -13.13 8.69 -4.50
C SER A 70 -14.31 8.57 -3.53
N GLU A 71 -14.78 9.72 -2.99
CA GLU A 71 -16.00 9.78 -2.17
C GLU A 71 -17.21 9.15 -2.91
N ASP A 72 -17.28 9.31 -4.24
CA ASP A 72 -18.37 8.77 -5.05
C ASP A 72 -18.29 7.24 -5.18
N VAL A 73 -17.08 6.70 -5.35
CA VAL A 73 -16.85 5.24 -5.37
C VAL A 73 -17.27 4.64 -4.04
N ILE A 74 -16.84 5.21 -2.92
CA ILE A 74 -17.21 4.72 -1.58
C ILE A 74 -18.73 4.79 -1.39
N ARG A 75 -19.38 5.89 -1.78
CA ARG A 75 -20.84 6.00 -1.68
C ARG A 75 -21.53 4.90 -2.48
N GLN A 76 -21.08 4.60 -3.70
CA GLN A 76 -21.64 3.54 -4.53
C GLN A 76 -21.50 2.16 -3.86
N GLN A 77 -20.32 1.85 -3.30
CA GLN A 77 -20.09 0.59 -2.58
C GLN A 77 -21.00 0.47 -1.36
N LEU A 78 -21.16 1.54 -0.58
CA LEU A 78 -22.06 1.54 0.58
C LEU A 78 -23.53 1.33 0.18
N SER A 79 -23.98 1.90 -0.95
CA SER A 79 -25.32 1.65 -1.48
C SER A 79 -25.52 0.20 -1.87
N MET A 80 -24.58 -0.40 -2.60
CA MET A 80 -24.67 -1.81 -2.98
C MET A 80 -24.69 -2.74 -1.76
N TYR A 81 -23.88 -2.45 -0.74
CA TYR A 81 -23.89 -3.19 0.52
C TYR A 81 -25.25 -3.11 1.24
N SER A 82 -25.93 -1.96 1.17
CA SER A 82 -27.26 -1.83 1.80
C SER A 82 -28.37 -2.58 1.06
N GLU A 83 -28.13 -2.95 -0.19
CA GLU A 83 -29.08 -3.65 -1.07
C GLU A 83 -28.83 -5.18 -1.12
N SER A 84 -27.71 -5.67 -0.57
CA SER A 84 -27.36 -7.09 -0.44
C SER A 84 -27.91 -7.73 0.82
#